data_AF-X0YIP5-F1
#
_entry.id   AF-X0YIP5-F1
#
_cell.length_a   1.000
_cell.length_b   1.000
_cell.length_c   1.000
_cell.angle_alpha   90.00
_cell.angle_beta   90.00
_cell.angle_gamma   90.00
#
_symmetry.space_group_name_H-M   'P 1'
#
loop_
_entity.id
_entity.type
_entity.pdbx_description
1 polymer ?
#
loop_
_entity_poly.entity_id
_entity_poly.type
_entity_poly.pdbx_seq_one_letter_code
_entity_poly.pdbx_strand_id
1 'polypeptide(L)'
;QGGSVHDWMEHGYANENQAFATNLQLAPMEGTLYTRIKDLKQTVTDGPWEMTLTCADGTALKTHVMGAANTQVIAGTCPAIRGAQRDEATIHDLWMPIVAVRRGAPAEEGAEPAEPLRSTFVAVHEPYQQSTVIDSVEQLAVAGAEDCVAVAVKIGDIT
;
A
#
# COMPACT_ATOMS: atom_id res chain seq x y z
N GLN A 1 -20.95 -5.74 -10.67
CA GLN A 1 -21.29 -4.70 -9.67
C GLN A 1 -20.14 -4.67 -8.67
N GLY A 2 -19.48 -3.53 -8.51
CA GLY A 2 -18.38 -3.36 -7.55
C GLY A 2 -18.92 -3.13 -6.13
N GLY A 3 -18.12 -3.45 -5.12
CA GLY A 3 -18.46 -3.16 -3.72
C GLY A 3 -18.37 -1.66 -3.40
N SER A 4 -18.83 -1.26 -2.22
CA SER A 4 -18.72 0.12 -1.73
C SER A 4 -17.32 0.48 -1.22
N VAL A 5 -16.46 -0.52 -1.05
CA VAL A 5 -15.08 -0.39 -0.60
C VAL A 5 -14.18 -1.20 -1.52
N HIS A 6 -13.14 -0.56 -2.03
CA HIS A 6 -12.07 -1.23 -2.77
C HIS A 6 -10.75 -1.03 -2.05
N ASP A 7 -10.02 -2.12 -1.83
CA ASP A 7 -8.71 -2.12 -1.19
C ASP A 7 -7.67 -2.71 -2.15
N TRP A 8 -6.60 -1.95 -2.40
CA TRP A 8 -5.35 -2.51 -2.92
C TRP A 8 -4.40 -2.68 -1.74
N MET A 9 -3.74 -3.83 -1.64
CA MET A 9 -2.89 -4.14 -0.50
C MET A 9 -1.52 -4.62 -0.95
N GLU A 10 -0.49 -4.18 -0.24
CA GLU A 10 0.88 -4.65 -0.39
C GLU A 10 1.43 -5.02 0.98
N HIS A 11 2.03 -6.20 1.08
CA HIS A 11 2.64 -6.69 2.32
C HIS A 11 4.14 -6.93 2.12
N GLY A 12 4.85 -6.94 3.24
CA GLY A 12 6.26 -7.30 3.27
C GLY A 12 6.55 -8.74 2.88
N TYR A 13 7.82 -9.03 2.68
CA TYR A 13 8.32 -10.35 2.41
C TYR A 13 8.13 -11.26 3.63
N ALA A 14 7.32 -12.29 3.48
CA ALA A 14 6.90 -13.15 4.61
C ALA A 14 8.01 -14.02 5.22
N ASN A 15 9.24 -14.00 4.69
CA ASN A 15 10.34 -14.82 5.19
C ASN A 15 11.33 -14.03 6.05
N GLU A 16 11.27 -12.70 6.03
CA GLU A 16 12.21 -11.84 6.75
C GLU A 16 11.50 -10.63 7.34
N ASN A 17 12.04 -10.13 8.45
CA ASN A 17 11.56 -8.87 9.01
C ASN A 17 11.96 -7.70 8.11
N GLN A 18 11.01 -6.79 7.88
CA GLN A 18 11.26 -5.58 7.11
C GLN A 18 10.85 -4.33 7.88
N ALA A 19 11.65 -3.28 7.73
CA ALA A 19 11.28 -1.95 8.19
C ALA A 19 10.35 -1.28 7.17
N PHE A 20 9.27 -0.68 7.65
CA PHE A 20 8.36 0.13 6.84
C PHE A 20 8.66 1.62 7.03
N ALA A 21 8.70 2.36 5.93
CA ALA A 21 8.76 3.81 5.90
C ALA A 21 7.79 4.37 4.85
N THR A 22 7.31 5.59 5.06
CA THR A 22 6.50 6.34 4.09
C THR A 22 6.75 7.83 4.27
N ASN A 23 6.53 8.62 3.21
CA ASN A 23 6.55 10.07 3.28
C ASN A 23 5.24 10.68 3.84
N LEU A 24 4.23 9.85 4.10
CA LEU A 24 2.98 10.26 4.72
C LEU A 24 3.08 10.35 6.25
N GLN A 25 2.43 11.35 6.83
CA GLN A 25 2.23 11.40 8.27
C GLN A 25 1.02 10.53 8.65
N LEU A 26 1.27 9.44 9.36
CA LEU A 26 0.24 8.51 9.81
C LEU A 26 -0.13 8.73 11.27
N ALA A 27 -1.43 8.74 11.57
CA ALA A 27 -1.98 8.77 12.92
C ALA A 27 -2.42 7.36 13.36
N PRO A 28 -2.38 7.02 14.67
CA PRO A 28 -2.92 5.74 15.15
C PRO A 28 -4.38 5.52 14.71
N MET A 29 -4.72 4.26 14.45
CA MET A 29 -6.08 3.80 14.13
C MET A 29 -6.44 2.65 15.07
N GLU A 30 -7.57 2.78 15.77
CA GLU A 30 -8.05 1.75 16.69
C GLU A 30 -8.59 0.52 15.95
N GLY A 31 -8.51 -0.64 16.62
CA GLY A 31 -9.10 -1.89 16.16
C GLY A 31 -8.18 -2.74 15.27
N THR A 32 -8.80 -3.60 14.47
CA THR A 32 -8.11 -4.52 13.55
C THR A 32 -8.70 -4.43 12.15
N LEU A 33 -7.85 -4.51 11.13
CA LEU A 33 -8.28 -4.62 9.74
C LEU A 33 -8.35 -6.10 9.35
N TYR A 34 -9.49 -6.51 8.78
CA TYR A 34 -9.78 -7.91 8.42
C TYR A 34 -9.46 -8.93 9.53
N THR A 35 -9.80 -8.60 10.79
CA THR A 35 -9.65 -9.43 12.00
C THR A 35 -8.23 -9.76 12.46
N ARG A 36 -7.21 -9.62 11.62
CA ARG A 36 -5.84 -10.07 11.93
C ARG A 36 -4.77 -9.00 11.75
N ILE A 37 -5.04 -7.95 11.00
CA ILE A 37 -4.09 -6.85 10.81
C ILE A 37 -4.24 -5.88 11.97
N LYS A 38 -3.14 -5.62 12.67
CA LYS A 38 -3.11 -4.84 13.91
C LYS A 38 -2.07 -3.72 13.83
N ASP A 39 -1.89 -3.01 14.94
CA ASP A 39 -0.95 -1.89 15.08
C ASP A 39 -1.18 -0.81 14.01
N LEU A 40 -2.45 -0.53 13.75
CA LEU A 40 -2.87 0.24 12.60
C LEU A 40 -2.49 1.72 12.77
N LYS A 41 -2.03 2.30 11.67
CA LYS A 41 -1.87 3.74 11.49
C LYS A 41 -2.47 4.13 10.16
N GLN A 42 -3.04 5.31 10.07
CA GLN A 42 -3.73 5.76 8.87
C GLN A 42 -3.54 7.24 8.57
N THR A 43 -3.85 7.60 7.33
CA THR A 43 -4.08 8.98 6.91
C THR A 43 -5.02 9.01 5.70
N VAL A 44 -5.44 10.21 5.31
CA VAL A 44 -6.16 10.44 4.05
C VAL A 44 -5.31 11.34 3.16
N THR A 45 -5.18 10.99 1.88
CA THR A 45 -4.41 11.75 0.89
C THR A 45 -5.14 11.82 -0.45
N ASP A 46 -4.96 12.95 -1.15
CA ASP A 46 -5.43 13.15 -2.52
C ASP A 46 -4.32 12.94 -3.56
N GLY A 47 -3.06 13.06 -3.14
CA GLY A 47 -1.89 13.12 -4.01
C GLY A 47 -1.05 11.83 -4.02
N PRO A 48 -0.06 11.76 -4.93
CA PRO A 48 0.89 10.66 -4.97
C PRO A 48 1.72 10.61 -3.69
N TRP A 49 2.15 9.41 -3.33
CA TRP A 49 2.93 9.17 -2.12
C TRP A 49 3.82 7.95 -2.28
N GLU A 50 4.71 7.75 -1.32
CA GLU A 50 5.73 6.71 -1.40
C GLU A 50 5.76 5.88 -0.12
N MET A 51 6.10 4.61 -0.26
CA MET A 51 6.52 3.77 0.85
C MET A 51 7.77 2.96 0.50
N THR A 52 8.42 2.45 1.53
CA THR A 52 9.57 1.56 1.39
C THR A 52 9.50 0.43 2.40
N LEU A 53 9.77 -0.77 1.92
CA LEU A 53 9.94 -1.98 2.72
C LEU A 53 11.41 -2.41 2.61
N THR A 54 12.14 -2.39 3.72
CA THR A 54 13.60 -2.62 3.75
C THR A 54 13.95 -3.85 4.57
N CYS A 55 14.64 -4.81 3.95
CA CYS A 55 15.23 -5.98 4.61
C CYS A 55 16.47 -5.60 5.44
N ALA A 56 16.89 -6.48 6.34
CA ALA A 56 18.04 -6.23 7.23
C ALA A 56 19.38 -6.07 6.49
N ASP A 57 19.51 -6.66 5.29
CA ASP A 57 20.69 -6.56 4.43
C ASP A 57 20.73 -5.28 3.57
N GLY A 58 19.72 -4.40 3.70
CA GLY A 58 19.58 -3.17 2.93
C GLY A 58 18.92 -3.35 1.57
N THR A 59 18.50 -4.56 1.19
CA THR A 59 17.62 -4.79 0.04
C THR A 59 16.26 -4.16 0.33
N ALA A 60 15.75 -3.34 -0.58
CA ALA A 60 14.52 -2.59 -0.37
C ALA A 60 13.62 -2.58 -1.60
N LEU A 61 12.32 -2.45 -1.35
CA LEU A 61 11.31 -2.15 -2.36
C LEU A 61 10.71 -0.79 -2.04
N LYS A 62 11.00 0.21 -2.88
CA LYS A 62 10.27 1.49 -2.85
C LYS A 62 9.07 1.38 -3.78
N THR A 63 7.91 1.79 -3.30
CA THR A 63 6.68 1.82 -4.08
C THR A 63 6.18 3.26 -4.18
N HIS A 64 6.05 3.76 -5.40
CA HIS A 64 5.42 5.04 -5.70
C HIS A 64 3.95 4.79 -6.03
N VAL A 65 3.04 5.29 -5.21
CA VAL A 65 1.60 5.09 -5.39
C VAL A 65 0.99 6.35 -5.98
N MET A 66 0.24 6.20 -7.08
CA MET A 66 -0.44 7.32 -7.72
C MET A 66 -1.62 7.81 -6.87
N GLY A 67 -1.78 9.13 -6.84
CA GLY A 67 -2.82 9.78 -6.07
C GLY A 67 -4.19 9.60 -6.70
N ALA A 68 -5.20 9.58 -5.85
CA ALA A 68 -6.56 9.94 -6.26
C ALA A 68 -7.26 10.56 -5.05
N ALA A 69 -8.28 11.37 -5.30
CA ALA A 69 -8.96 12.10 -4.22
C ALA A 69 -9.49 11.15 -3.13
N ASN A 70 -9.40 11.60 -1.88
CA ASN A 70 -9.94 10.93 -0.69
C ASN A 70 -9.46 9.46 -0.56
N THR A 71 -8.16 9.22 -0.77
CA THR A 71 -7.54 7.90 -0.52
C THR A 71 -7.32 7.73 0.96
N GLN A 72 -7.83 6.67 1.56
CA GLN A 72 -7.37 6.28 2.89
C GLN A 72 -6.16 5.33 2.74
N VAL A 73 -5.06 5.65 3.39
CA VAL A 73 -3.87 4.79 3.47
C VAL A 73 -3.78 4.25 4.88
N ILE A 74 -3.76 2.92 5.03
CA ILE A 74 -3.75 2.22 6.31
C ILE A 74 -2.50 1.33 6.33
N ALA A 75 -1.53 1.65 7.19
CA ALA A 75 -0.39 0.80 7.48
C ALA A 75 -0.65 -0.02 8.75
N GLY A 76 -0.09 -1.22 8.82
CA GLY A 76 -0.17 -2.07 10.01
C GLY A 76 0.78 -3.26 9.92
N THR A 77 0.52 -4.26 10.76
CA THR A 77 1.26 -5.53 10.76
C THR A 77 0.31 -6.69 10.50
N CYS A 78 0.72 -7.64 9.65
CA CYS A 78 0.00 -8.88 9.40
C CYS A 78 0.86 -10.11 9.67
N PRO A 79 0.25 -11.29 9.90
CA PRO A 79 1.01 -12.52 10.15
C PRO A 79 1.87 -12.96 8.96
N ALA A 80 3.14 -13.25 9.20
CA ALA A 80 4.09 -13.76 8.22
C ALA A 80 4.09 -15.30 8.19
N ILE A 81 2.95 -15.91 7.84
CA ILE A 81 2.69 -17.36 7.95
C ILE A 81 3.75 -18.22 7.25
N ARG A 82 4.30 -17.75 6.12
CA ARG A 82 5.30 -18.50 5.35
C ARG A 82 6.63 -18.64 6.10
N GLY A 83 7.05 -17.59 6.81
CA GLY A 83 8.28 -17.59 7.59
C GLY A 83 8.27 -18.63 8.71
N ALA A 84 7.09 -19.04 9.17
CA ALA A 84 6.95 -20.10 10.17
C ALA A 84 7.27 -21.50 9.61
N GLN A 85 7.37 -21.69 8.29
CA GLN A 85 7.69 -22.99 7.67
C GLN A 85 6.82 -24.18 8.17
N ARG A 86 5.57 -23.92 8.57
CA ARG A 86 4.62 -24.87 9.21
C ARG A 86 4.94 -25.26 10.65
N ASP A 87 5.85 -24.55 11.32
CA ASP A 87 6.01 -24.62 12.76
C ASP A 87 4.87 -23.85 13.44
N GLU A 88 3.91 -24.60 13.99
CA GLU A 88 2.75 -24.05 14.70
C GLU A 88 3.14 -23.28 15.96
N ALA A 89 4.33 -23.52 16.53
CA ALA A 89 4.80 -22.80 17.71
C ALA A 89 5.20 -21.35 17.38
N THR A 90 5.67 -21.08 16.16
CA THR A 90 6.22 -19.77 15.76
C THR A 90 5.31 -18.98 14.83
N ILE A 91 4.24 -19.60 14.30
CA ILE A 91 3.29 -18.98 13.36
C ILE A 91 2.60 -17.71 13.90
N HIS A 92 2.50 -17.57 15.22
CA HIS A 92 1.86 -16.43 15.87
C HIS A 92 2.84 -15.29 16.23
N ASP A 93 4.14 -15.55 16.13
CA ASP A 93 5.20 -14.62 16.55
C ASP A 93 5.83 -13.87 15.38
N LEU A 94 5.54 -14.29 14.14
CA LEU A 94 6.08 -13.67 12.94
C LEU A 94 5.09 -12.67 12.34
N TRP A 95 5.56 -11.43 12.21
CA TRP A 95 4.78 -10.29 11.73
C TRP A 95 5.55 -9.55 10.64
N MET A 96 4.84 -9.10 9.63
CA MET A 96 5.39 -8.30 8.53
C MET A 96 4.56 -7.04 8.33
N PRO A 97 5.17 -5.95 7.83
CA PRO A 97 4.43 -4.74 7.49
C PRO A 97 3.41 -5.03 6.38
N ILE A 98 2.29 -4.32 6.43
CA ILE A 98 1.27 -4.31 5.37
C ILE A 98 0.70 -2.91 5.21
N VAL A 99 0.39 -2.53 3.99
CA VAL A 99 -0.34 -1.31 3.67
C VAL A 99 -1.57 -1.66 2.85
N ALA A 100 -2.71 -1.07 3.22
CA ALA A 100 -3.94 -1.06 2.46
C ALA A 100 -4.22 0.35 1.96
N VAL A 101 -4.57 0.47 0.69
CA VAL A 101 -4.96 1.70 0.02
C VAL A 101 -6.43 1.55 -0.33
N ARG A 102 -7.26 2.32 0.37
CA ARG A 102 -8.71 2.18 0.35
C ARG A 102 -9.38 3.30 -0.43
N ARG A 103 -10.36 2.91 -1.23
CA ARG A 103 -11.35 3.78 -1.86
C ARG A 103 -12.74 3.46 -1.32
N GLY A 104 -13.55 4.50 -1.17
CA GLY A 104 -14.90 4.39 -0.65
C GLY A 104 -14.97 4.45 0.87
N ALA A 105 -16.17 4.70 1.37
CA ALA A 105 -16.49 4.57 2.79
C ALA A 105 -17.13 3.20 3.04
N PRO A 106 -16.91 2.57 4.20
CA PRO A 106 -17.76 1.45 4.61
C PRO A 106 -19.22 1.89 4.50
N ALA A 107 -20.02 1.13 3.77
CA ALA A 107 -21.46 1.38 3.74
C ALA A 107 -21.99 1.23 5.17
N GLU A 108 -22.86 2.15 5.60
CA GLU A 108 -23.64 1.92 6.81
C GLU A 108 -24.46 0.64 6.65
N GLU A 109 -24.64 -0.10 7.74
CA GLU A 109 -25.40 -1.36 7.71
C GLU A 109 -26.84 -1.08 7.22
N GLY A 110 -27.24 -1.73 6.12
CA GLY A 110 -28.55 -1.51 5.49
C GLY A 110 -28.63 -0.33 4.51
N ALA A 111 -27.52 0.36 4.24
CA ALA A 111 -27.48 1.38 3.19
C ALA A 111 -27.54 0.76 1.80
N GLU A 112 -28.40 1.31 0.93
CA GLU A 112 -28.36 1.01 -0.49
C GLU A 112 -27.02 1.49 -1.07
N PRO A 113 -26.33 0.67 -1.89
CA PRO A 113 -25.09 1.10 -2.50
C PRO A 113 -25.34 2.33 -3.38
N ALA A 114 -24.53 3.37 -3.19
CA ALA A 114 -24.40 4.45 -4.16
C ALA A 114 -24.01 3.87 -5.54
N GLU A 115 -23.99 4.70 -6.59
CA GLU A 115 -23.48 4.28 -7.90
C GLU A 115 -22.18 3.45 -7.75
N PRO A 116 -22.03 2.36 -8.52
CA PRO A 116 -20.97 1.39 -8.29
C PRO A 116 -19.61 2.08 -8.30
N LEU A 117 -18.88 1.94 -7.18
CA LEU A 117 -17.55 2.51 -7.04
C LEU A 117 -16.67 1.98 -8.17
N ARG A 118 -15.96 2.88 -8.86
CA ARG A 118 -14.91 2.54 -9.82
C ARG A 118 -13.59 3.04 -9.26
N SER A 119 -12.56 2.21 -9.35
CA SER A 119 -11.25 2.53 -8.78
C SER A 119 -10.16 1.92 -9.63
N THR A 120 -9.14 2.74 -9.91
CA THR A 120 -7.89 2.30 -10.53
C THR A 120 -6.76 2.62 -9.57
N PHE A 121 -6.03 1.60 -9.14
CA PHE A 121 -4.85 1.75 -8.31
C PHE A 121 -3.62 1.57 -9.21
N VAL A 122 -2.69 2.52 -9.16
CA VAL A 122 -1.46 2.45 -9.93
C VAL A 122 -0.29 2.64 -8.99
N ALA A 123 0.67 1.74 -9.09
CA ALA A 123 1.90 1.77 -8.33
C ALA A 123 3.09 1.48 -9.26
N VAL A 124 4.21 2.15 -9.00
CA VAL A 124 5.51 1.84 -9.61
C VAL A 124 6.39 1.26 -8.53
N HIS A 125 6.88 0.06 -8.76
CA HIS A 125 7.74 -0.68 -7.84
C HIS A 125 9.19 -0.56 -8.27
N GLU A 126 10.03 -0.13 -7.35
CA GLU A 126 11.46 0.07 -7.53
C GLU A 126 12.24 -0.79 -6.52
N PRO A 127 12.69 -1.99 -6.92
CA PRO A 127 13.62 -2.75 -6.11
C PRO A 127 15.02 -2.14 -6.20
N TYR A 128 15.71 -2.02 -5.07
CA TYR A 128 17.10 -1.56 -5.03
C TYR A 128 17.87 -2.14 -3.86
N GLN A 129 19.20 -2.11 -3.97
CA GLN A 129 20.14 -2.35 -2.89
C GLN A 129 21.02 -1.11 -2.80
N GLN A 130 21.02 -0.43 -1.64
CA GLN A 130 21.75 0.83 -1.36
C GLN A 130 21.16 2.12 -1.96
N SER A 131 20.87 2.20 -3.27
CA SER A 131 20.38 3.44 -3.90
C SER A 131 19.29 3.23 -4.96
N THR A 132 18.35 4.18 -5.05
CA THR A 132 17.31 4.24 -6.08
C THR A 132 17.90 4.62 -7.45
N VAL A 133 17.27 4.16 -8.53
CA VAL A 133 17.56 4.45 -9.94
C VAL A 133 16.47 5.28 -10.62
N ILE A 134 15.28 5.40 -10.02
CA ILE A 134 14.19 6.24 -10.52
C ILE A 134 14.39 7.67 -10.01
N ASP A 135 14.56 8.61 -10.95
CA ASP A 135 14.67 10.05 -10.66
C ASP A 135 13.30 10.63 -10.26
N SER A 136 12.24 10.25 -10.99
CA SER A 136 10.88 10.73 -10.71
C SER A 136 9.81 9.78 -11.24
N VAL A 137 8.66 9.81 -10.54
CA VAL A 137 7.40 9.19 -10.97
C VAL A 137 6.31 10.26 -10.87
N GLU A 138 5.69 10.59 -11.99
CA GLU A 138 4.70 11.66 -12.08
C GLU A 138 3.39 11.16 -12.69
N GLN A 139 2.28 11.49 -12.03
CA GLN A 139 0.95 11.27 -12.59
C GLN A 139 0.64 12.38 -13.60
N LEU A 140 0.32 12.00 -14.84
CA LEU A 140 0.00 12.92 -15.92
C LEU A 140 -1.52 13.13 -16.04
N ALA A 141 -1.92 14.34 -16.38
CA ALA A 141 -3.30 14.64 -16.72
C ALA A 141 -3.69 13.97 -18.05
N VAL A 142 -4.80 13.23 -18.06
CA VAL A 142 -5.37 12.63 -19.27
C VAL A 142 -6.66 13.37 -19.63
N ALA A 143 -6.68 14.01 -20.80
CA ALA A 143 -7.87 14.67 -21.30
C ALA A 143 -8.81 13.64 -21.96
N GLY A 144 -10.12 13.71 -21.64
CA GLY A 144 -11.16 12.98 -22.36
C GLY A 144 -11.27 11.48 -22.07
N ALA A 145 -10.61 10.97 -21.02
CA ALA A 145 -10.77 9.59 -20.56
C ALA A 145 -11.06 9.56 -19.05
N GLU A 146 -12.17 8.93 -18.65
CA GLU A 146 -12.59 8.85 -17.25
C GLU A 146 -11.94 7.67 -16.51
N ASP A 147 -11.50 6.63 -17.24
CA ASP A 147 -10.98 5.38 -16.68
C ASP A 147 -9.50 5.13 -17.06
N CYS A 148 -8.69 6.19 -17.14
CA CYS A 148 -7.28 6.10 -17.50
C CYS A 148 -6.39 6.84 -16.50
N VAL A 149 -5.24 6.23 -16.16
CA VAL A 149 -4.16 6.87 -15.41
C VAL A 149 -2.92 6.82 -16.27
N ALA A 150 -2.36 7.99 -16.58
CA ALA A 150 -1.08 8.09 -17.27
C ALA A 150 0.02 8.39 -16.25
N VAL A 151 1.16 7.71 -16.40
CA VAL A 151 2.32 7.84 -15.51
C VAL A 151 3.56 8.07 -16.35
N ALA A 152 4.34 9.10 -16.02
CA ALA A 152 5.70 9.29 -16.49
C ALA A 152 6.67 8.74 -15.46
N VAL A 153 7.61 7.90 -15.90
CA VAL A 153 8.71 7.41 -15.07
C VAL A 153 10.01 7.87 -15.72
N LYS A 154 10.80 8.64 -14.98
CA LYS A 154 12.15 9.02 -15.40
C LYS A 154 13.15 8.16 -14.64
N ILE A 155 13.90 7.35 -15.37
CA ILE A 155 14.98 6.53 -14.82
C ILE A 155 16.27 7.34 -15.00
N GLY A 156 17.09 7.43 -13.96
CA GLY A 156 18.40 8.03 -14.00
C GLY A 156 19.39 7.20 -14.83
N ASP A 157 20.63 7.69 -14.93
CA ASP A 157 21.69 6.97 -15.63
C ASP A 157 22.05 5.69 -14.86
N ILE A 158 21.81 4.53 -15.47
CA ILE A 158 22.24 3.23 -14.94
C ILE A 158 23.73 3.07 -15.27
N THR A 159 24.61 3.37 -14.32
CA THR A 159 26.06 3.14 -14.45
C THR A 159 26.45 1.72 -14.07
#